data_AF-A0A1Y1NEN4-F1
#
_entry.id   AF-A0A1Y1NEN4-F1
#
_cell.length_a   1.000
_cell.length_b   1.000
_cell.length_c   1.000
_cell.angle_alpha   90.00
_cell.angle_beta   90.00
_cell.angle_gamma   90.00
#
_symmetry.space_group_name_H-M   'P 1'
#
loop_
_entity.id
_entity.type
_entity.pdbx_description
1 polymer ?
#
loop_
_entity_poly.entity_id
_entity_poly.type
_entity_poly.pdbx_seq_one_letter_code
_entity_poly.pdbx_strand_id
1 'polypeptide(L)'
;SYSTRVRDRVAIEAVYAPYVRMQAAERGRFAYDESVRLPLDINYDAIPGLALSEKEVLKAACPETLAQARRVEGVTPAGTVRLLAHIRQRSLSDAPRVN
;
A
#
# COMPACT_ATOMS: atom_id res chain seq x y z
N SER A 1 1.89 -44.53 17.03
CA SER A 1 2.42 -43.95 15.78
C SER A 1 1.36 -43.06 15.15
N TYR A 2 1.68 -41.86 14.67
CA TYR A 2 0.71 -40.95 14.04
C TYR A 2 0.27 -41.46 12.65
N SER A 3 -0.96 -41.16 12.24
CA SER A 3 -1.49 -41.60 10.94
C SER A 3 -0.72 -40.95 9.78
N THR A 4 -0.70 -41.61 8.62
CA THR A 4 -0.03 -41.11 7.40
C THR A 4 -0.55 -39.71 7.02
N ARG A 5 -1.87 -39.51 7.09
CA ARG A 5 -2.49 -38.19 6.83
C ARG A 5 -1.96 -37.07 7.72
N VAL A 6 -1.72 -37.34 9.01
CA VAL A 6 -1.17 -36.33 9.94
C VAL A 6 0.28 -36.03 9.59
N ARG A 7 1.08 -37.06 9.29
CA ARG A 7 2.48 -36.89 8.88
C ARG A 7 2.62 -36.08 7.58
N ASP A 8 1.77 -36.37 6.59
CA ASP A 8 1.75 -35.65 5.32
C ASP A 8 1.34 -34.19 5.51
N ARG A 9 0.34 -33.93 6.36
CA ARG A 9 -0.09 -32.56 6.66
C ARG A 9 1.02 -31.74 7.32
N VAL A 10 1.72 -32.31 8.30
CA VAL A 10 2.84 -31.64 8.97
C VAL A 10 3.96 -31.32 7.98
N ALA A 11 4.29 -32.25 7.07
CA ALA A 11 5.29 -32.00 6.03
C ALA A 11 4.87 -30.87 5.09
N ILE A 12 3.62 -30.87 4.63
CA ILE A 12 3.07 -29.79 3.79
C ILE A 12 3.12 -28.45 4.54
N GLU A 13 2.61 -28.39 5.77
CA GLU A 13 2.58 -27.16 6.55
C GLU A 13 3.98 -26.62 6.82
N ALA A 14 4.95 -27.48 7.13
CA ALA A 14 6.34 -27.09 7.34
C ALA A 14 6.94 -26.47 6.05
N VAL A 15 6.71 -27.10 4.89
CA VAL A 15 7.19 -26.61 3.60
C VAL A 15 6.53 -25.27 3.23
N TYR A 16 5.24 -25.12 3.49
CA TYR A 16 4.48 -23.93 3.07
C TYR A 16 4.44 -22.79 4.09
N ALA A 17 4.81 -23.03 5.35
CA ALA A 17 4.88 -22.02 6.41
C ALA A 17 5.55 -20.69 6.01
N PRO A 18 6.71 -20.65 5.33
CA PRO A 18 7.28 -19.37 4.90
C PRO A 18 6.39 -18.60 3.92
N TYR A 19 5.74 -19.28 2.97
CA TYR A 19 4.86 -18.65 1.99
C TYR A 19 3.56 -18.13 2.63
N VAL A 20 2.99 -18.88 3.57
CA VAL A 20 1.81 -18.43 4.34
C VAL A 20 2.14 -17.15 5.12
N ARG A 21 3.32 -17.08 5.74
CA ARG A 21 3.79 -15.86 6.44
C ARG A 21 3.97 -14.68 5.48
N MET A 22 4.57 -14.91 4.31
CA MET A 22 4.75 -13.88 3.29
C MET A 22 3.40 -13.35 2.80
N GLN A 23 2.46 -14.24 2.47
CA GLN A 23 1.12 -13.87 2.03
C GLN A 23 0.35 -13.10 3.12
N ALA A 24 0.50 -13.49 4.39
CA ALA A 24 -0.08 -12.76 5.51
C ALA A 24 0.48 -11.33 5.62
N ALA A 25 1.79 -11.15 5.43
CA ALA A 25 2.42 -9.83 5.41
C ALA A 25 1.94 -8.98 4.23
N GLU A 26 1.76 -9.56 3.04
CA GLU A 26 1.20 -8.89 1.87
C GLU A 26 -0.24 -8.44 2.12
N ARG A 27 -1.09 -9.29 2.71
CA ARG A 27 -2.46 -8.91 3.12
C ARG A 27 -2.45 -7.74 4.10
N GLY A 28 -1.53 -7.75 5.07
CA GLY A 28 -1.37 -6.66 6.02
C GLY A 28 -1.00 -5.33 5.34
N ARG A 29 -0.05 -5.36 4.39
CA ARG A 29 0.32 -4.18 3.59
C ARG A 29 -0.84 -3.67 2.74
N PHE A 30 -1.59 -4.57 2.11
CA PHE A 30 -2.76 -4.20 1.32
C PHE A 30 -3.85 -3.55 2.19
N ALA A 31 -4.16 -4.13 3.35
CA ALA A 31 -5.12 -3.57 4.28
C ALA A 31 -4.68 -2.18 4.80
N TYR A 32 -3.38 -1.99 5.05
CA TYR A 32 -2.82 -0.69 5.37
C TYR A 32 -3.03 0.32 4.22
N ASP A 33 -2.62 -0.01 2.99
CA ASP A 33 -2.77 0.87 1.83
C ASP A 33 -4.24 1.26 1.58
N GLU A 34 -5.19 0.35 1.81
CA GLU A 34 -6.64 0.61 1.68
C GLU A 34 -7.15 1.60 2.75
N SER A 35 -6.59 1.54 3.95
CA SER A 35 -6.94 2.43 5.07
C SER A 35 -6.38 3.85 4.93
N VAL A 36 -5.32 4.03 4.14
CA VAL A 36 -4.76 5.36 3.86
C VAL A 36 -5.69 6.10 2.91
N ARG A 37 -6.45 7.05 3.46
CA ARG A 37 -7.30 7.96 2.68
C ARG A 37 -6.49 9.09 2.05
N LEU A 38 -6.81 9.36 0.79
CA LEU A 38 -6.27 10.45 0.02
C LEU A 38 -7.27 11.63 0.07
N PRO A 39 -6.84 12.85 0.44
CA PRO A 39 -7.70 14.02 0.35
C PRO A 39 -8.22 14.25 -1.08
N LEU A 40 -9.48 14.67 -1.22
CA LEU A 40 -10.08 14.93 -2.53
C LEU A 40 -9.45 16.15 -3.25
N ASP A 41 -8.77 17.00 -2.50
CA ASP A 41 -8.15 18.25 -2.95
C ASP A 41 -6.63 18.12 -3.20
N ILE A 42 -6.09 16.91 -3.33
CA ILE A 42 -4.64 16.72 -3.55
C ILE A 42 -4.22 17.45 -4.83
N ASN A 43 -3.25 18.36 -4.66
CA ASN A 43 -2.51 18.90 -5.78
C ASN A 43 -1.32 17.99 -6.13
N TYR A 44 -1.52 17.05 -7.07
CA TYR A 44 -0.47 16.13 -7.52
C TYR A 44 0.74 16.84 -8.14
N ASP A 45 0.58 18.07 -8.66
CA ASP A 45 1.71 18.84 -9.21
C ASP A 45 2.70 19.27 -8.15
N ALA A 46 2.21 19.48 -6.92
CA ALA A 46 3.02 19.90 -5.77
C ALA A 46 3.83 18.75 -5.15
N ILE A 47 3.64 17.51 -5.59
CA ILE A 47 4.35 16.35 -5.06
C ILE A 47 5.72 16.21 -5.74
N PRO A 48 6.84 16.40 -5.01
CA PRO A 48 8.17 16.32 -5.60
C PRO A 48 8.50 14.90 -6.05
N GLY A 49 9.06 14.78 -7.25
CA GLY A 49 9.54 13.50 -7.79
C GLY A 49 8.47 12.57 -8.35
N LEU A 50 7.17 12.93 -8.34
CA LEU A 50 6.20 12.26 -9.21
C LEU A 50 6.50 12.61 -10.67
N ALA A 51 6.52 11.59 -11.52
CA ALA A 51 6.68 11.80 -12.96
C ALA A 51 5.44 12.51 -13.54
N LEU A 52 5.63 13.19 -14.68
CA LEU A 52 4.54 13.90 -15.34
C LEU A 52 3.38 12.95 -15.68
N SER A 53 3.70 11.79 -16.27
CA SER A 53 2.71 10.75 -16.61
C SER A 53 1.96 10.25 -15.38
N GLU A 54 2.64 10.04 -14.25
CA GLU A 54 2.01 9.63 -12.99
C GLU A 54 1.03 10.70 -12.49
N LYS A 55 1.40 11.97 -12.56
CA LYS A 55 0.52 13.09 -12.19
C LYS A 55 -0.72 13.14 -13.08
N GLU A 56 -0.55 12.97 -14.39
CA GLU A 56 -1.65 12.98 -15.36
C GLU A 56 -2.67 11.86 -15.06
N VAL A 57 -2.20 10.61 -14.90
CA VAL A 57 -3.11 9.49 -14.63
C VAL A 57 -3.73 9.57 -13.24
N LEU A 58 -3.01 10.06 -12.22
CA LEU A 58 -3.57 10.25 -10.87
C LEU A 58 -4.64 11.35 -10.83
N LYS A 59 -4.44 12.46 -11.56
CA LYS A 59 -5.45 13.51 -11.71
C LYS A 59 -6.69 13.01 -12.45
N ALA A 60 -6.52 12.14 -13.45
CA ALA A 60 -7.64 11.57 -14.18
C ALA A 60 -8.41 10.53 -13.34
N ALA A 61 -7.69 9.69 -12.60
CA ALA A 61 -8.26 8.62 -11.81
C ALA A 61 -8.87 9.07 -10.47
N CYS A 62 -8.43 10.21 -9.92
CA CYS A 62 -8.86 10.76 -8.63
C CYS A 62 -9.01 9.69 -7.53
N PRO A 63 -7.94 8.94 -7.20
CA PRO A 63 -8.03 7.87 -6.23
C PRO A 63 -8.36 8.38 -4.82
N GLU A 64 -9.24 7.68 -4.12
CA GLU A 64 -9.64 7.99 -2.73
C GLU A 64 -8.76 7.28 -1.69
N THR A 65 -8.04 6.24 -2.12
CA THR A 65 -7.15 5.45 -1.27
C THR A 65 -5.79 5.24 -1.92
N LEU A 66 -4.76 5.00 -1.09
CA LEU A 66 -3.44 4.66 -1.60
C LEU A 66 -3.46 3.34 -2.38
N ALA A 67 -4.26 2.36 -1.94
CA ALA A 67 -4.47 1.10 -2.65
C ALA A 67 -5.05 1.32 -4.05
N GLN A 68 -6.01 2.24 -4.21
CA GLN A 68 -6.55 2.60 -5.52
C GLN A 68 -5.49 3.27 -6.38
N ALA A 69 -4.77 4.26 -5.85
CA ALA A 69 -3.70 4.97 -6.55
C ALA A 69 -2.63 4.01 -7.11
N ARG A 70 -2.24 3.00 -6.32
CA ARG A 70 -1.26 1.98 -6.71
C ARG A 70 -1.72 1.08 -7.85
N ARG A 71 -3.03 0.95 -8.06
CA ARG A 71 -3.64 0.14 -9.15
C ARG A 71 -3.92 0.96 -10.41
N VAL A 72 -3.77 2.28 -10.35
CA VAL A 72 -3.92 3.14 -11.54
C VAL A 72 -2.82 2.79 -12.54
N GLU A 73 -3.22 2.47 -13.76
CA GLU A 73 -2.28 2.18 -14.84
C GLU A 73 -1.38 3.40 -15.10
N GLY A 74 -0.08 3.15 -15.23
CA GLY A 74 0.92 4.22 -15.38
C GLY A 74 1.47 4.78 -14.06
N VAL A 75 0.91 4.40 -12.89
CA VAL A 75 1.51 4.75 -11.59
C VAL A 75 2.57 3.72 -11.21
N THR A 76 3.76 4.19 -10.86
CA THR A 76 4.85 3.30 -10.44
C THR A 76 4.83 3.06 -8.92
N PRO A 77 5.48 1.97 -8.44
CA PRO A 77 5.67 1.76 -7.00
C PRO A 77 6.39 2.94 -6.33
N ALA A 78 7.38 3.54 -7.00
CA ALA A 78 8.09 4.70 -6.49
C ALA A 78 7.18 5.93 -6.37
N GLY A 79 6.32 6.17 -7.37
CA GLY A 79 5.33 7.25 -7.33
C GLY A 79 4.33 7.08 -6.18
N THR A 80 3.85 5.85 -5.95
CA THR A 80 2.97 5.54 -4.81
C THR A 80 3.65 5.85 -3.46
N VAL A 81 4.94 5.52 -3.30
CA VAL A 81 5.71 5.85 -2.09
C VAL A 81 5.85 7.35 -1.90
N ARG A 82 6.09 8.11 -2.96
CA ARG A 82 6.16 9.59 -2.90
C ARG A 82 4.83 10.20 -2.52
N LEU A 83 3.73 9.71 -3.09
CA LEU A 83 2.37 10.11 -2.73
C LEU A 83 2.11 9.87 -1.24
N LEU A 84 2.38 8.66 -0.74
CA LEU A 84 2.22 8.35 0.69
C LEU A 84 3.06 9.26 1.59
N ALA A 85 4.31 9.53 1.21
CA ALA A 85 5.18 10.43 1.97
C ALA A 85 4.61 11.86 2.03
N HIS A 86 4.08 12.37 0.91
CA HIS A 86 3.44 13.69 0.86
C HIS A 86 2.21 13.77 1.77
N ILE A 87 1.33 12.77 1.74
CA ILE A 87 0.15 12.73 2.60
C ILE A 87 0.53 12.74 4.08
N ARG A 88 1.51 11.93 4.48
CA ARG A 88 1.99 11.87 5.87
C ARG A 88 2.56 13.21 6.35
N GLN A 89 3.27 13.95 5.49
CA GLN A 89 3.80 15.28 5.83
C GLN A 89 2.67 16.30 6.04
N ARG A 90 1.62 16.26 5.21
CA ARG A 90 0.43 17.12 5.38
C ARG A 90 -0.29 16.82 6.69
N SER A 91 -0.55 15.55 6.99
CA SER A 91 -1.20 15.14 8.26
C SER A 91 -0.43 15.56 9.52
N LEU A 92 0.92 15.55 9.47
CA LEU A 92 1.75 16.02 10.58
C LEU A 92 1.72 17.54 10.74
N SER A 93 1.54 18.28 9.64
CA SER A 93 1.46 19.74 9.65
C SER A 93 0.11 20.25 10.16
N ASP A 94 -0.96 19.49 9.91
CA ASP A 94 -2.32 19.80 10.37
C ASP A 94 -2.59 19.36 11.84
N ALA A 95 -1.66 18.63 12.46
CA ALA A 95 -1.78 18.25 13.87
C ALA A 95 -1.63 19.50 14.78
N PRO A 96 -2.51 19.69 15.79
CA PRO A 96 -2.44 20.86 16.66
C PRO A 96 -1.08 20.89 17.36
N ARG A 97 -0.33 21.97 17.14
CA ARG A 97 0.89 22.25 17.90
C ARG A 97 0.47 22.54 19.33
N VAL A 98 0.58 21.52 20.18
CA VAL A 98 0.43 21.67 21.63
C VAL A 98 1.59 22.56 22.09
N ASN A 99 1.28 23.82 22.42
CA ASN A 99 2.14 24.73 23.16
C ASN A 99 1.86 24.56 24.65
#